data_AF-A0A1V5MPG9-F1
#
_entry.id   AF-A0A1V5MPG9-F1
#
_cell.length_a   1.000
_cell.length_b   1.000
_cell.length_c   1.000
_cell.angle_alpha   90.00
_cell.angle_beta   90.00
_cell.angle_gamma   90.00
#
_symmetry.space_group_name_H-M   'P 1'
#
loop_
_entity.id
_entity.type
_entity.pdbx_description
1 polymer ?
#
loop_
_entity_poly.entity_id
_entity_poly.type
_entity_poly.pdbx_seq_one_letter_code
_entity_poly.pdbx_strand_id
1 'polypeptide(L)'
;MLILGFRLVNHSSLIDAVYILVSYTYGPLLGLYAFGLLTKRTADDRFIPWIAIASPVFCFILQAALKQWFNYAMGYELLMLNGLFTFTGLLFTSKKAVYGH
;
A
#
# COMPACT_ATOMS: atom_id res chain seq x y z
N MET A 1 31.18 -0.72 -13.49
CA MET A 1 31.36 -2.17 -13.74
C MET A 1 30.56 -3.06 -12.77
N LEU A 2 29.54 -2.55 -12.06
CA LEU A 2 28.63 -3.35 -11.22
C LEU A 2 27.30 -3.72 -11.92
N ILE A 3 27.06 -3.19 -13.11
CA ILE A 3 25.79 -3.29 -13.84
C ILE A 3 25.75 -4.53 -14.76
N LEU A 4 26.90 -5.15 -15.06
CA LEU A 4 27.00 -6.26 -16.02
C LEU A 4 26.99 -7.66 -15.37
N GLY A 5 27.37 -7.79 -14.09
CA GLY A 5 27.39 -9.08 -13.36
C GLY A 5 26.02 -9.55 -12.85
N PHE A 6 25.04 -8.64 -12.76
CA PHE A 6 23.67 -8.91 -12.30
C PHE A 6 22.73 -9.43 -13.41
N ARG A 7 23.24 -9.74 -14.61
CA ARG A 7 22.40 -10.08 -15.76
C ARG A 7 22.10 -11.56 -15.97
N LEU A 8 22.78 -12.49 -15.28
CA LEU A 8 22.84 -13.86 -15.80
C LEU A 8 22.23 -14.97 -14.96
N VAL A 9 21.88 -14.79 -13.68
CA VAL A 9 21.50 -15.97 -12.89
C VAL A 9 20.21 -15.89 -12.06
N ASN A 10 19.84 -14.84 -11.29
CA ASN A 10 18.71 -15.02 -10.33
C ASN A 10 18.00 -13.74 -9.83
N HIS A 11 18.14 -12.59 -10.49
CA HIS A 11 17.79 -11.30 -9.87
C HIS A 11 16.31 -10.88 -9.93
N SER A 12 15.47 -11.51 -10.76
CA SER A 12 14.06 -11.15 -10.83
C SER A 12 13.34 -11.46 -9.53
N SER A 13 13.56 -12.63 -8.91
CA SER A 13 12.78 -13.05 -7.74
C SER A 13 13.14 -12.31 -6.45
N LEU A 14 14.41 -11.92 -6.24
CA LEU A 14 14.83 -11.22 -5.02
C LEU A 14 14.33 -9.78 -4.98
N ILE A 15 14.51 -9.04 -6.09
CA ILE A 15 14.03 -7.66 -6.19
C ILE A 15 12.51 -7.63 -6.11
N ASP A 16 11.82 -8.58 -6.74
CA ASP A 16 10.37 -8.71 -6.68
C ASP A 16 9.89 -9.03 -5.25
N ALA A 17 10.56 -9.95 -4.54
CA ALA A 17 10.25 -10.24 -3.13
C ALA A 17 10.43 -9.04 -2.20
N VAL A 18 11.55 -8.31 -2.34
CA VAL A 18 11.80 -7.08 -1.57
C VAL A 18 10.76 -6.02 -1.92
N TYR A 19 10.44 -5.87 -3.21
CA TYR A 19 9.45 -4.94 -3.69
C TYR A 19 8.06 -5.24 -3.10
N ILE A 20 7.63 -6.50 -3.09
CA ILE A 20 6.37 -6.95 -2.49
C ILE A 20 6.35 -6.63 -0.99
N LEU A 21 7.43 -6.94 -0.27
CA LEU A 21 7.55 -6.65 1.16
C LEU A 21 7.41 -5.15 1.48
N VAL A 22 8.11 -4.32 0.71
CA VAL A 22 8.04 -2.86 0.81
C VAL A 22 6.64 -2.36 0.48
N SER A 23 5.98 -2.94 -0.52
CA SER A 23 4.63 -2.57 -0.93
C SER A 23 3.60 -2.80 0.17
N TYR A 24 3.71 -3.93 0.87
CA TYR A 24 2.79 -4.25 1.97
C TYR A 24 3.03 -3.40 3.22
N THR A 25 4.27 -3.00 3.50
CA THR A 25 4.61 -2.24 4.71
C THR A 25 4.55 -0.73 4.50
N TYR A 26 5.11 -0.22 3.40
CA TYR A 26 5.11 1.21 3.08
C TYR A 26 3.83 1.66 2.36
N GLY A 27 3.02 0.74 1.84
CA GLY A 27 1.70 1.05 1.28
C GLY A 27 0.81 1.79 2.29
N PRO A 28 0.53 1.20 3.47
CA PRO A 28 -0.26 1.87 4.50
C PRO A 28 0.34 3.19 4.99
N LEU A 29 1.67 3.27 5.13
CA LEU A 29 2.36 4.51 5.52
C LEU A 29 2.19 5.61 4.47
N LEU A 30 2.30 5.25 3.18
CA LEU A 30 2.05 6.16 2.07
C LEU A 30 0.62 6.71 2.10
N GLY A 31 -0.37 5.83 2.35
CA GLY A 31 -1.77 6.23 2.47
C GLY A 31 -2.05 7.15 3.65
N LEU A 32 -1.47 6.84 4.82
CA LEU A 32 -1.59 7.66 6.03
C LEU A 32 -0.94 9.04 5.85
N TYR A 33 0.25 9.08 5.24
CA TYR A 33 0.96 10.33 4.96
C TYR A 33 0.24 11.18 3.91
N ALA A 34 -0.20 10.57 2.81
CA ALA A 34 -1.02 11.25 1.80
C ALA A 34 -2.33 11.80 2.40
N PHE A 35 -2.95 11.06 3.31
CA PHE A 35 -4.16 11.50 4.01
C PHE A 35 -3.93 12.77 4.82
N GLY A 36 -2.85 12.81 5.62
CA GLY A 36 -2.48 13.98 6.42
C GLY A 36 -2.07 15.20 5.58
N LEU A 37 -1.45 14.99 4.42
CA LEU A 37 -1.08 16.09 3.51
C LEU A 37 -2.28 16.64 2.72
N LEU A 38 -3.15 15.77 2.22
CA LEU A 38 -4.24 16.15 1.31
C LEU A 38 -5.52 16.55 2.06
N THR A 39 -5.70 16.09 3.30
CA THR A 39 -6.96 16.23 4.05
C THR A 39 -6.74 16.98 5.36
N LYS A 40 -7.59 17.98 5.64
CA LYS A 40 -7.63 18.69 6.94
C LYS A 40 -8.43 17.94 8.03
N ARG A 41 -8.63 16.63 7.87
CA ARG A 41 -9.44 15.80 8.78
C ARG A 41 -8.51 15.05 9.72
N THR A 42 -8.97 14.80 10.93
CA THR A 42 -8.24 13.97 11.87
C THR A 42 -8.60 12.51 11.63
N ALA A 43 -7.57 11.69 11.39
CA ALA A 43 -7.72 10.24 11.44
C ALA A 43 -8.04 9.85 12.89
N ASP A 44 -8.96 8.91 13.05
CA ASP A 44 -9.29 8.38 14.37
C ASP A 44 -8.28 7.29 14.72
N ASP A 45 -7.41 7.55 15.69
CA ASP A 45 -6.30 6.67 16.09
C ASP A 45 -6.74 5.25 16.39
N ARG A 46 -8.00 5.05 16.83
CA ARG A 46 -8.54 3.73 17.11
C ARG A 46 -8.72 2.89 15.85
N PHE A 47 -8.97 3.50 14.69
CA PHE A 47 -9.25 2.80 13.44
C PHE A 47 -8.04 2.67 12.52
N ILE A 48 -7.01 3.51 12.69
CA ILE A 48 -5.76 3.44 11.92
C ILE A 48 -5.17 2.02 11.84
N PRO A 49 -4.94 1.29 12.96
CA PRO A 49 -4.35 -0.05 12.88
C PRO A 49 -5.23 -1.06 12.16
N TRP A 50 -6.56 -0.95 12.29
CA TRP A 50 -7.50 -1.82 11.59
C TRP A 50 -7.45 -1.59 10.07
N ILE A 51 -7.41 -0.33 9.64
CA ILE A 51 -7.34 0.04 8.22
C ILE A 51 -5.98 -0.37 7.63
N ALA A 52 -4.90 -0.18 8.38
CA ALA A 52 -3.54 -0.53 7.96
C ALA A 52 -3.34 -2.04 7.75
N ILE A 53 -4.10 -2.89 8.45
CA ILE A 53 -4.11 -4.35 8.24
C ILE A 53 -5.12 -4.74 7.16
N ALA A 54 -6.30 -4.11 7.13
CA ALA A 54 -7.33 -4.40 6.15
C ALA A 54 -6.89 -4.10 4.72
N SER A 55 -6.12 -3.02 4.52
CA SER A 55 -5.65 -2.61 3.18
C SER A 55 -4.74 -3.66 2.49
N PRO A 56 -3.65 -4.17 3.12
CA PRO A 56 -2.87 -5.30 2.62
C PRO A 56 -3.72 -6.53 2.28
N VAL A 57 -4.69 -6.88 3.14
CA VAL A 57 -5.57 -8.04 2.94
C VAL A 57 -6.43 -7.84 1.69
N PHE A 58 -7.01 -6.65 1.52
CA PHE A 58 -7.83 -6.33 0.35
C PHE A 58 -6.99 -6.33 -0.94
N CYS A 59 -5.78 -5.74 -0.89
CA CYS A 59 -4.81 -5.80 -1.99
C CYS A 59 -4.40 -7.23 -2.34
N PHE A 60 -4.22 -8.11 -1.35
CA PHE A 60 -3.88 -9.50 -1.59
C PHE A 60 -5.00 -10.25 -2.31
N ILE A 61 -6.26 -10.08 -1.87
CA ILE A 61 -7.42 -10.68 -2.54
C ILE A 61 -7.53 -10.17 -3.98
N LEU A 62 -7.35 -8.86 -4.18
CA LEU A 62 -7.39 -8.26 -5.52
C LEU A 62 -6.26 -8.79 -6.41
N GLN A 63 -5.03 -8.89 -5.88
CA GLN A 63 -3.90 -9.45 -6.60
C GLN A 63 -4.16 -10.92 -7.00
N ALA A 64 -4.74 -11.72 -6.11
CA ALA A 64 -5.09 -13.10 -6.40
C ALA A 64 -6.17 -13.21 -7.49
N ALA A 65 -7.21 -12.38 -7.44
CA ALA A 65 -8.26 -12.33 -8.45
C ALA A 65 -7.73 -11.90 -9.82
N LEU A 66 -6.89 -10.86 -9.87
CA LEU A 66 -6.26 -10.38 -11.11
C LEU A 66 -5.29 -11.38 -11.71
N LYS A 67 -4.52 -12.08 -10.87
CA LYS A 67 -3.65 -13.17 -11.32
C LYS A 67 -4.47 -14.30 -11.92
N GLN A 68 -5.61 -14.64 -11.31
CA GLN A 68 -6.47 -15.72 -11.79
C GLN A 68 -7.19 -15.36 -13.11
N TRP A 69 -7.70 -14.13 -13.23
CA TRP A 69 -8.54 -13.74 -14.37
C TRP A 69 -7.73 -13.17 -15.54
N PHE A 70 -6.66 -12.42 -15.24
CA PHE A 70 -5.89 -11.68 -16.23
C PHE A 70 -4.43 -12.17 -16.36
N ASN A 71 -4.02 -13.19 -15.60
CA ASN A 71 -2.61 -13.63 -15.48
C ASN A 71 -1.65 -12.46 -15.20
N TYR A 72 -2.16 -11.41 -14.53
CA TYR A 72 -1.43 -10.19 -14.29
C TYR A 72 -0.76 -10.22 -12.91
N ALA A 73 0.56 -10.05 -12.89
CA ALA A 73 1.34 -9.95 -11.65
C ALA A 73 1.49 -8.47 -11.26
N MET A 74 0.73 -8.05 -10.25
CA MET A 74 0.86 -6.71 -9.65
C MET A 74 2.19 -6.60 -8.91
N GLY A 75 3.17 -5.93 -9.53
CA GLY A 75 4.41 -5.46 -8.93
C GLY A 75 4.22 -4.02 -8.43
N TYR A 76 4.83 -3.04 -9.10
CA TYR A 76 4.87 -1.60 -8.75
C TYR A 76 3.55 -0.94 -8.32
N GLU A 77 2.44 -1.45 -8.83
CA GLU A 77 1.10 -0.96 -8.55
C GLU A 77 0.59 -1.37 -7.17
N LEU A 78 1.08 -2.47 -6.60
CA LEU A 78 0.63 -2.97 -5.30
C LEU A 78 0.87 -1.95 -4.20
N LEU A 79 2.03 -1.28 -4.21
CA LEU A 79 2.34 -0.18 -3.29
C LEU A 79 1.34 0.97 -3.44
N MET A 80 1.07 1.40 -4.68
CA MET A 80 0.14 2.49 -4.96
C MET A 80 -1.29 2.13 -4.55
N LEU A 81 -1.77 0.92 -4.87
CA LEU A 81 -3.10 0.44 -4.52
C LEU A 81 -3.27 0.30 -3.00
N ASN A 82 -2.26 -0.22 -2.30
CA ASN A 82 -2.32 -0.35 -0.85
C ASN A 82 -2.34 1.03 -0.16
N GLY A 83 -1.55 1.98 -0.66
CA GLY A 83 -1.65 3.38 -0.21
C GLY A 83 -3.02 3.99 -0.49
N LEU A 84 -3.59 3.73 -1.66
CA LEU A 84 -4.91 4.23 -2.03
C LEU A 84 -6.02 3.65 -1.15
N PHE A 85 -6.02 2.34 -0.90
CA PHE A 85 -7.01 1.71 -0.01
C PHE A 85 -6.88 2.18 1.43
N THR A 86 -5.67 2.40 1.92
CA THR A 86 -5.45 2.98 3.24
C THR A 86 -5.99 4.41 3.30
N PHE A 87 -5.68 5.24 2.30
CA PHE A 87 -6.20 6.60 2.18
C PHE A 87 -7.73 6.63 2.13
N THR A 88 -8.37 5.78 1.33
CA THR A 88 -9.83 5.73 1.22
C THR A 88 -10.47 5.25 2.51
N GLY A 89 -9.93 4.20 3.14
CA GLY A 89 -10.41 3.71 4.44
C GLY A 89 -10.33 4.77 5.54
N LEU A 90 -9.24 5.53 5.57
CA LEU A 90 -9.09 6.68 6.46
C LEU A 90 -10.10 7.78 6.11
N LEU A 91 -10.33 8.08 4.84
CA LEU A 91 -11.29 9.10 4.43
C LEU A 91 -12.71 8.79 4.90
N PHE A 92 -13.14 7.52 4.82
CA PHE A 92 -14.46 7.07 5.30
C PHE A 92 -14.57 7.08 6.82
N THR A 93 -13.48 6.82 7.54
CA THR A 93 -13.49 6.72 9.01
C THR A 93 -13.12 8.04 9.69
N SER A 94 -12.52 8.96 8.95
CA SER A 94 -12.05 10.25 9.45
C SER A 94 -13.21 11.14 9.91
N LYS A 95 -12.98 11.83 11.03
CA LYS A 95 -13.92 12.82 11.55
C LYS A 95 -13.49 14.20 11.07
N LYS A 96 -14.47 15.11 10.90
CA LYS A 96 -14.16 16.52 10.66
C LYS A 96 -13.35 17.00 11.86
N ALA A 97 -12.17 17.55 11.62
CA ALA A 97 -11.34 18.10 12.69
C ALA A 97 -12.17 19.16 13.42
N VAL A 98 -12.60 18.86 14.64
CA VAL A 98 -13.26 19.82 15.52
C VAL A 98 -12.15 20.70 16.07
N TYR A 99 -11.89 21.82 15.41
CA TYR A 99 -11.17 22.92 16.05
C TYR A 99 -12.11 23.54 17.08
N GLY A 100 -11.91 23.19 18.35
CA GLY A 100 -12.70 23.74 19.45
C GLY A 100 -12.18 23.33 20.82
N HIS A 101 -11.17 24.04 21.32
CA HIS A 101 -11.29 25.08 22.36
C HIS A 101 -9.89 25.56 22.77
#